data_AF-A0A085U010-F1
#
_entry.id   AF-A0A085U010-F1
#
_cell.length_a   1.000
_cell.length_b   1.000
_cell.length_c   1.000
_cell.angle_alpha   90.00
_cell.angle_beta   90.00
_cell.angle_gamma   90.00
#
_symmetry.space_group_name_H-M   'P 1'
#
loop_
_entity.id
_entity.type
_entity.pdbx_description
1 polymer ?
#
loop_
_entity_poly.entity_id
_entity_poly.type
_entity_poly.pdbx_seq_one_letter_code
_entity_poly.pdbx_strand_id
1 'polypeptide(L)'
;MSAPLPTLTEAKAAAKRLRAEQRAQGVEISHAKALERIAHRLGFRDWNACHAAIADRTPDAFTPGARVRGRYLTQPFTATVRNAQNLGAGWFRIELDLDAAVDVVTSAHFSNFRKRVRGDVGPDGHSRERTSDGTPHLEIVLRSRSERAPD
;
A
#
# COMPACT_ATOMS: atom_id res chain seq x y z
N MET A 1 -16.25 19.63 -7.44
CA MET A 1 -15.98 18.74 -6.28
C MET A 1 -15.08 17.61 -6.78
N SER A 2 -13.75 17.72 -6.63
CA SER A 2 -12.84 16.65 -7.05
C SER A 2 -12.95 15.50 -6.06
N ALA A 3 -13.57 14.40 -6.48
CA ALA A 3 -13.59 13.18 -5.70
C ALA A 3 -12.14 12.75 -5.41
N PRO A 4 -11.83 12.27 -4.19
CA PRO A 4 -10.51 11.78 -3.88
C PRO A 4 -10.14 10.66 -4.86
N LEU A 5 -8.90 10.70 -5.36
CA LEU A 5 -8.40 9.65 -6.25
C LEU A 5 -8.56 8.27 -5.58
N PRO A 6 -9.14 7.28 -6.27
CA PRO A 6 -9.30 5.93 -5.74
C PRO A 6 -7.94 5.23 -5.61
N THR A 7 -7.87 4.23 -4.73
CA THR A 7 -6.74 3.30 -4.68
C THR A 7 -6.65 2.47 -5.97
N LEU A 8 -5.49 1.85 -6.20
CA LEU A 8 -5.28 1.01 -7.38
C LEU A 8 -6.28 -0.15 -7.44
N THR A 9 -6.59 -0.75 -6.28
CA THR A 9 -7.57 -1.82 -6.13
C THR A 9 -8.97 -1.34 -6.45
N GLU A 10 -9.38 -0.18 -5.94
CA GLU A 10 -10.70 0.42 -6.23
C GLU A 10 -10.84 0.79 -7.71
N ALA A 11 -9.79 1.35 -8.32
CA ALA A 11 -9.80 1.70 -9.74
C ALA A 11 -9.92 0.45 -10.64
N LYS A 12 -9.21 -0.64 -10.31
CA LYS A 12 -9.33 -1.94 -11.00
C LYS A 12 -10.72 -2.56 -10.80
N ALA A 13 -11.27 -2.48 -9.58
CA ALA A 13 -12.61 -2.96 -9.27
C ALA A 13 -13.68 -2.19 -10.06
N ALA A 14 -13.54 -0.86 -10.16
CA ALA A 14 -14.41 0.00 -10.97
C ALA A 14 -14.33 -0.36 -12.46
N ALA A 15 -13.13 -0.64 -13.00
CA ALA A 15 -12.96 -1.08 -14.38
C ALA A 15 -13.61 -2.45 -14.63
N LYS A 16 -13.53 -3.38 -13.68
CA LYS A 16 -14.21 -4.68 -13.76
C LYS A 16 -15.73 -4.51 -13.79
N ARG A 17 -16.28 -3.66 -12.92
CA ARG A 17 -17.72 -3.35 -12.88
C ARG A 17 -18.19 -2.70 -14.18
N LEU A 18 -17.45 -1.69 -14.68
CA LEU A 18 -17.74 -1.02 -15.95
C LEU A 18 -17.78 -1.99 -17.14
N ARG A 19 -16.86 -2.96 -17.16
CA ARG A 19 -16.85 -4.00 -18.21
C ARG A 19 -18.06 -4.91 -18.13
N ALA A 20 -18.50 -5.29 -16.93
CA ALA A 20 -19.71 -6.09 -16.73
C ALA A 20 -20.98 -5.34 -17.17
N GLU A 21 -21.09 -4.06 -16.82
CA GLU A 21 -22.19 -3.17 -17.24
C GLU A 21 -22.29 -3.07 -18.77
N GLN A 22 -21.17 -2.85 -19.46
CA GLN A 22 -21.19 -2.76 -20.92
C GLN A 22 -21.49 -4.09 -21.59
N ARG A 23 -21.00 -5.20 -21.04
CA ARG A 23 -21.37 -6.53 -21.53
C ARG A 23 -22.88 -6.77 -21.41
N ALA A 24 -23.51 -6.34 -20.33
CA ALA A 24 -24.96 -6.42 -20.16
C ALA A 24 -25.73 -5.56 -21.19
N GLN A 25 -25.11 -4.48 -21.68
CA GLN A 25 -25.63 -3.63 -22.76
C GLN A 25 -25.29 -4.15 -24.16
N GLY A 26 -24.70 -5.35 -24.28
CA GLY A 26 -24.30 -5.95 -25.56
C GLY A 26 -22.99 -5.38 -26.14
N VAL A 27 -22.28 -4.53 -25.40
CA VAL A 27 -21.01 -3.94 -25.84
C VAL A 27 -19.85 -4.66 -25.16
N GLU A 28 -19.09 -5.44 -25.92
CA GLU A 28 -17.89 -6.08 -25.41
C GLU A 28 -16.69 -5.12 -25.46
N ILE A 29 -16.12 -4.81 -24.30
CA ILE A 29 -14.87 -4.05 -24.19
C ILE A 29 -13.78 -4.87 -23.51
N SER A 30 -12.53 -4.64 -23.93
CA SER A 30 -11.36 -5.22 -23.26
C SER A 30 -11.17 -4.61 -21.86
N HIS A 31 -10.47 -5.34 -20.99
CA HIS A 31 -10.15 -4.82 -19.64
C HIS A 31 -9.30 -3.55 -19.70
N ALA A 32 -8.32 -3.49 -20.62
CA ALA A 32 -7.53 -2.29 -20.87
C ALA A 32 -8.41 -1.10 -21.24
N LYS A 33 -9.39 -1.27 -22.14
CA LYS A 33 -10.31 -0.19 -22.52
C LYS A 33 -11.18 0.28 -21.36
N ALA A 34 -11.54 -0.61 -20.45
CA ALA A 34 -12.26 -0.25 -19.23
C ALA A 34 -11.39 0.60 -18.29
N LEU A 35 -10.12 0.24 -18.10
CA LEU A 35 -9.16 1.02 -17.30
C LEU A 35 -8.95 2.42 -17.87
N GLU A 36 -8.78 2.55 -19.20
CA GLU A 36 -8.68 3.85 -19.87
C GLU A 36 -9.92 4.72 -19.62
N ARG A 37 -11.13 4.15 -19.71
CA ARG A 37 -12.36 4.90 -19.41
C ARG A 37 -12.44 5.36 -17.96
N ILE A 38 -11.96 4.55 -17.01
CA ILE A 38 -11.86 4.96 -15.60
C ILE A 38 -10.85 6.11 -15.45
N ALA A 39 -9.68 6.02 -16.07
CA ALA A 39 -8.66 7.07 -16.02
C ALA A 39 -9.19 8.40 -16.56
N HIS A 40 -9.88 8.39 -17.71
CA HIS A 40 -10.51 9.59 -18.27
C HIS A 40 -11.61 10.17 -17.37
N ARG A 41 -12.43 9.34 -16.73
CA ARG A 41 -13.45 9.80 -15.75
C ARG A 41 -12.82 10.48 -14.53
N LEU A 42 -11.61 10.08 -14.17
CA LEU A 42 -10.81 10.68 -13.09
C LEU A 42 -10.01 11.91 -13.56
N GLY A 43 -10.11 12.30 -14.84
CA GLY A 43 -9.42 13.47 -15.40
C GLY A 43 -8.02 13.21 -15.93
N PHE A 44 -7.58 11.95 -16.03
CA PHE A 44 -6.28 11.59 -16.59
C PHE A 44 -6.34 11.37 -18.11
N ARG A 45 -5.19 11.54 -18.76
CA ARG A 45 -5.02 11.30 -20.20
C ARG A 45 -5.10 9.82 -20.56
N ASP A 46 -4.57 8.95 -19.71
CA ASP A 46 -4.55 7.51 -19.90
C ASP A 46 -4.42 6.77 -18.56
N TRP A 47 -4.58 5.44 -18.60
CA TRP A 47 -4.42 4.60 -17.43
C TRP A 47 -3.01 4.68 -16.83
N ASN A 48 -1.95 4.86 -17.63
CA ASN A 48 -0.59 4.94 -17.11
C ASN A 48 -0.38 6.20 -16.25
N ALA A 49 -0.91 7.34 -16.68
CA ALA A 49 -0.89 8.59 -15.93
C ALA A 49 -1.71 8.48 -14.64
N CYS A 50 -2.90 7.87 -14.72
CA CYS A 50 -3.73 7.61 -13.54
C CYS A 50 -3.02 6.65 -12.57
N HIS A 51 -2.41 5.58 -13.08
CA HIS A 51 -1.68 4.60 -12.30
C HIS A 51 -0.47 5.23 -11.61
N ALA A 52 0.31 6.05 -12.32
CA ALA A 52 1.42 6.79 -11.75
C ALA A 52 0.97 7.73 -10.64
N ALA A 53 -0.11 8.51 -10.86
CA ALA A 53 -0.65 9.41 -9.85
C ALA A 53 -1.20 8.68 -8.60
N ILE A 54 -1.78 7.50 -8.79
CA ILE A 54 -2.22 6.63 -7.68
C ILE A 54 -1.02 6.01 -6.97
N ALA A 55 0.02 5.59 -7.70
CA ALA A 55 1.23 4.97 -7.14
C ALA A 55 2.12 5.98 -6.40
N ASP A 56 2.09 7.25 -6.81
CA ASP A 56 2.87 8.32 -6.18
C ASP A 56 2.21 8.88 -4.91
N ARG A 57 0.98 8.47 -4.61
CA ARG A 57 0.38 8.76 -3.31
C ARG A 57 1.18 8.06 -2.23
N THR A 58 1.79 8.87 -1.37
CA THR A 58 2.29 8.40 -0.08
C THR A 58 1.08 7.92 0.72
N PRO A 59 1.01 6.64 1.10
CA PRO A 59 -0.02 6.17 2.02
C PRO A 59 -0.02 7.03 3.28
N ASP A 60 -1.19 7.36 3.83
CA ASP A 60 -1.30 8.13 5.09
C ASP A 60 -0.48 7.47 6.21
N ALA A 61 -0.38 6.13 6.16
CA ALA A 61 0.43 5.30 7.04
C ALA A 61 1.94 5.63 6.99
N PHE A 62 2.46 6.20 5.92
CA PHE A 62 3.88 6.56 5.76
C PHE A 62 4.14 8.04 6.05
N THR A 63 3.24 8.73 6.75
CA THR A 63 3.49 10.11 7.17
C THR A 63 4.37 10.12 8.44
N PRO A 64 5.41 10.96 8.55
CA PRO A 64 6.12 11.15 9.81
C PRO A 64 5.16 11.47 10.96
N GLY A 65 5.29 10.77 12.09
CA GLY A 65 4.36 10.81 13.22
C GLY A 65 3.17 9.85 13.12
N ALA A 66 2.92 9.24 11.95
CA ALA A 66 1.86 8.25 11.80
C ALA A 66 2.17 6.97 12.58
N ARG A 67 1.12 6.37 13.13
CA ARG A 67 1.17 5.13 13.88
C ARG A 67 0.86 3.97 12.96
N VAL A 68 1.82 3.06 12.81
CA VAL A 68 1.69 1.89 11.95
C VAL A 68 1.77 0.62 12.77
N ARG A 69 1.11 -0.41 12.25
CA ARG A 69 1.17 -1.77 12.77
C ARG A 69 1.54 -2.69 11.63
N GLY A 70 2.22 -3.76 11.96
CA GLY A 70 2.77 -4.63 10.95
C GLY A 70 3.39 -5.88 11.53
N ARG A 71 4.08 -6.61 10.67
CA ARG A 71 4.93 -7.72 11.05
C ARG A 71 6.34 -7.47 10.56
N TYR A 72 7.30 -7.68 11.45
CA TYR A 72 8.72 -7.63 11.14
C TYR A 72 9.31 -8.99 11.49
N LEU A 73 9.78 -9.72 10.47
CA LEU A 73 10.23 -11.11 10.61
C LEU A 73 9.21 -11.99 11.35
N THR A 74 7.95 -11.94 10.90
CA THR A 74 6.79 -12.65 11.48
C THR A 74 6.32 -12.14 12.85
N GLN A 75 7.09 -11.28 13.53
CA GLN A 75 6.71 -10.72 14.82
C GLN A 75 5.80 -9.50 14.65
N PRO A 76 4.64 -9.44 15.33
CA PRO A 76 3.80 -8.26 15.29
C PRO A 76 4.50 -7.09 15.98
N PHE A 77 4.45 -5.90 15.37
CA PHE A 77 4.98 -4.69 15.98
C PHE A 77 3.99 -3.53 15.86
N THR A 78 4.14 -2.58 16.78
CA THR A 78 3.55 -1.24 16.66
C THR A 78 4.69 -0.24 16.65
N ALA A 79 4.69 0.65 15.68
CA ALA A 79 5.73 1.64 15.50
C ALA A 79 5.19 2.99 15.06
N THR A 80 5.98 4.02 15.31
CA THR A 80 5.74 5.36 14.82
C THR A 80 6.67 5.61 13.64
N VAL A 81 6.13 6.11 12.53
CA VAL A 81 6.95 6.50 11.38
C VAL A 81 7.76 7.73 11.77
N ARG A 82 9.07 7.61 11.75
CA ARG A 82 9.98 8.73 11.98
C ARG A 82 10.23 9.49 10.70
N ASN A 83 10.38 8.75 9.60
CA ASN A 83 10.64 9.30 8.28
C ASN A 83 10.09 8.36 7.21
N ALA A 84 9.64 8.93 6.10
CA ALA A 84 9.32 8.17 4.90
C ALA A 84 9.78 8.95 3.67
N GLN A 85 10.50 8.26 2.81
CA GLN A 85 11.04 8.79 1.57
C GLN A 85 10.46 8.00 0.41
N ASN A 86 9.78 8.68 -0.51
CA ASN A 86 9.32 8.09 -1.76
C ASN A 86 10.54 7.79 -2.65
N LEU A 87 10.73 6.52 -3.01
CA LEU A 87 11.78 6.03 -3.91
C LEU A 87 11.32 6.00 -5.38
N GLY A 88 10.06 6.33 -5.64
CA GLY A 88 9.42 6.23 -6.95
C GLY A 88 8.76 4.87 -7.20
N ALA A 89 7.86 4.82 -8.19
CA ALA A 89 7.12 3.62 -8.56
C ALA A 89 6.35 2.96 -7.38
N GLY A 90 5.88 3.75 -6.42
CA GLY A 90 5.17 3.28 -5.23
C GLY A 90 6.04 2.64 -4.15
N TRP A 91 7.37 2.68 -4.29
CA TRP A 91 8.29 2.23 -3.26
C TRP A 91 8.58 3.36 -2.28
N PHE A 92 8.57 3.05 -0.99
CA PHE A 92 8.87 3.98 0.08
C PHE A 92 9.93 3.39 0.99
N ARG A 93 10.97 4.18 1.25
CA ARG A 93 11.92 3.91 2.32
C ARG A 93 11.40 4.51 3.60
N ILE A 94 11.09 3.68 4.58
CA ILE A 94 10.53 4.11 5.85
C ILE A 94 11.52 3.85 6.98
N GLU A 95 11.51 4.75 7.96
CA GLU A 95 12.16 4.59 9.24
C GLU A 95 11.09 4.54 10.32
N LEU A 96 11.06 3.44 11.06
CA LEU A 96 10.10 3.14 12.10
C LEU A 96 10.79 3.14 13.45
N ASP A 97 10.16 3.77 14.44
CA ASP A 97 10.52 3.67 15.85
C ASP A 97 9.46 2.82 16.56
N LEU A 98 9.81 1.60 16.93
CA LEU A 98 8.95 0.64 17.61
C LEU A 98 8.75 1.08 19.06
N ASP A 99 7.51 1.00 19.54
CA ASP A 99 7.19 1.48 20.89
C ASP A 99 7.86 0.63 21.96
N ALA A 100 7.82 -0.68 21.75
CA ALA A 100 8.51 -1.66 22.55
C ALA A 100 9.65 -2.24 21.72
N ALA A 101 10.79 -2.51 22.36
CA ALA A 101 11.86 -3.25 21.72
C ALA A 101 11.34 -4.66 21.39
N VAL A 102 11.14 -4.94 20.10
CA VAL A 102 10.67 -6.26 19.64
C VAL A 102 11.88 -7.15 19.45
N ASP A 103 11.83 -8.36 19.99
CA ASP A 103 12.81 -9.40 19.68
C ASP A 103 12.49 -9.98 18.30
N VAL A 104 13.35 -9.70 17.32
CA VAL A 104 13.09 -10.00 15.90
C VAL A 104 13.61 -11.37 15.49
N VAL A 105 14.07 -12.17 16.45
CA VAL A 105 14.57 -13.53 16.22
C VAL A 105 13.59 -14.53 16.81
N THR A 106 13.23 -15.54 16.02
CA THR A 106 12.36 -16.64 16.43
C THR A 106 13.12 -17.81 17.08
N SER A 107 14.45 -17.77 17.07
CA SER A 107 15.31 -18.80 17.66
C SER A 107 15.45 -18.64 19.17
N ALA A 108 15.28 -19.72 19.92
CA ALA A 108 15.41 -19.76 21.39
C ALA A 108 16.83 -19.43 21.91
N HIS A 109 17.82 -19.32 21.03
CA HIS A 109 19.24 -19.16 21.39
C HIS A 109 19.81 -17.77 21.12
N PHE A 110 19.05 -16.87 20.48
CA PHE A 110 19.53 -15.53 20.14
C PHE A 110 18.41 -14.50 20.28
N SER A 111 18.65 -13.43 21.03
CA SER A 111 17.77 -12.27 21.08
C SER A 111 18.34 -11.13 20.24
N ASN A 112 17.50 -10.51 19.43
CA ASN A 112 17.86 -9.32 18.69
C ASN A 112 16.78 -8.26 18.83
N PHE A 113 16.91 -7.45 19.88
CA PHE A 113 15.97 -6.37 20.14
C PHE A 113 16.19 -5.23 19.15
N ARG A 114 15.16 -4.94 18.35
CA ARG A 114 15.14 -3.77 17.47
C ARG A 114 14.11 -2.79 17.98
N LYS A 115 14.57 -1.60 18.36
CA LYS A 115 13.70 -0.45 18.61
C LYS A 115 13.51 0.39 17.34
N ARG A 116 14.50 0.40 16.45
CA ARG A 116 14.42 1.13 15.18
C ARG A 116 14.55 0.16 14.02
N VAL A 117 13.64 0.28 13.07
CA VAL A 117 13.60 -0.54 11.86
C VAL A 117 13.59 0.38 10.65
N ARG A 118 14.44 0.09 9.68
CA ARG A 118 14.45 0.75 8.38
C ARG A 118 14.18 -0.31 7.33
N GLY A 119 13.29 -0.02 6.41
CA GLY A 119 12.96 -0.93 5.32
C GLY A 119 12.39 -0.21 4.11
N ASP A 120 12.56 -0.83 2.95
CA ASP A 120 11.95 -0.37 1.71
C ASP A 120 10.66 -1.17 1.51
N VAL A 121 9.52 -0.50 1.62
CA VAL A 121 8.18 -1.07 1.48
C VAL A 121 7.55 -0.64 0.17
N GLY A 122 6.90 -1.59 -0.50
CA GLY A 122 6.20 -1.35 -1.76
C GLY A 122 4.82 -0.72 -1.55
N PRO A 123 4.08 -0.49 -2.65
CA PRO A 123 2.75 0.11 -2.62
C PRO A 123 1.72 -0.76 -1.89
N ASP A 124 1.99 -2.07 -1.79
CA ASP A 124 1.17 -3.03 -1.05
C ASP A 124 1.55 -3.13 0.44
N GLY A 125 2.54 -2.36 0.91
CA GLY A 125 3.02 -2.36 2.29
C GLY A 125 4.02 -3.45 2.64
N HIS A 126 4.54 -4.18 1.64
CA HIS A 126 5.48 -5.30 1.83
C HIS A 126 6.90 -4.94 1.39
N SER A 127 7.92 -5.46 2.08
CA SER A 127 9.33 -5.29 1.68
C SER A 127 9.75 -6.15 0.50
N ARG A 128 10.78 -5.72 -0.24
CA ARG A 128 11.46 -6.55 -1.25
C ARG A 128 12.16 -7.76 -0.64
N GLU A 129 12.77 -7.55 0.53
CA GLU A 129 13.47 -8.61 1.24
C GLU A 129 12.47 -9.61 1.78
N ARG A 130 12.78 -10.89 1.58
CA ARG A 130 11.98 -12.03 2.02
C ARG A 130 12.90 -12.97 2.80
N THR A 131 12.35 -13.59 3.82
CA THR A 131 13.02 -14.68 4.53
C THR A 131 13.20 -15.86 3.58
N SER A 132 14.04 -16.83 3.96
CA SER A 132 14.19 -18.10 3.23
C SER A 132 12.85 -18.82 2.98
N ASP A 133 11.84 -18.56 3.82
CA ASP A 133 10.48 -19.11 3.72
C ASP A 133 9.54 -18.28 2.82
N GLY A 134 10.06 -17.27 2.11
CA GLY A 134 9.29 -16.44 1.18
C GLY A 134 8.42 -15.37 1.84
N THR A 135 8.47 -15.21 3.16
CA THR A 135 7.72 -14.19 3.90
C THR A 135 8.44 -12.84 3.84
N PRO A 136 7.79 -11.71 3.52
CA PRO A 136 8.42 -10.40 3.56
C PRO A 136 9.02 -10.12 4.94
N HIS A 137 10.23 -9.55 4.97
CA HIS A 137 10.87 -9.12 6.21
C HIS A 137 10.05 -8.06 6.95
N LEU A 138 9.41 -7.16 6.21
CA LEU A 138 8.61 -6.07 6.75
C LEU A 138 7.29 -6.00 6.00
N GLU A 139 6.21 -6.13 6.76
CA GLU A 139 4.84 -5.99 6.29
C GLU A 139 4.17 -4.91 7.13
N ILE A 140 3.57 -3.91 6.49
CA ILE A 140 2.83 -2.86 7.15
C ILE A 140 1.38 -2.94 6.73
N VAL A 141 0.52 -2.93 7.73
CA VAL A 141 -0.92 -2.83 7.52
C VAL A 141 -1.23 -1.42 7.06
N LEU A 142 -1.31 -1.26 5.73
CA LEU A 142 -1.86 -0.07 5.11
C LEU A 142 -3.36 -0.06 5.40
N ARG A 143 -3.80 0.68 6.43
CA ARG A 143 -5.22 0.95 6.59
C ARG A 143 -5.68 1.75 5.38
N SER A 144 -6.39 1.10 4.47
CA SER A 144 -7.17 1.82 3.46
C SER A 144 -8.12 2.73 4.21
N ARG A 145 -8.21 3.99 3.77
CA ARG A 145 -9.09 4.99 4.35
C ARG A 145 -10.55 4.62 4.04
N SER A 146 -11.08 3.64 4.77
CA SER A 146 -12.48 3.25 4.76
C SER A 146 -12.87 2.77 6.16
N GLU A 147 -12.74 3.65 7.14
CA GLU A 147 -13.49 3.59 8.39
C GLU A 147 -13.43 4.98 9.02
N ARG A 148 -14.14 5.92 8.37
CA ARG A 148 -14.63 7.09 9.08
C ARG A 148 -15.79 6.57 9.91
N ALA A 149 -15.59 6.47 11.23
CA ALA A 149 -16.66 6.17 12.16
C ALA A 149 -17.84 7.13 11.90
N PRO A 150 -19.10 6.66 11.89
CA PRO A 150 -20.22 7.57 12.03
C PRO A 150 -20.22 8.12 13.47
N ASP A 151 -20.52 9.40 13.60
CA ASP A 151 -20.81 10.07 14.87
C ASP A 151 -21.94 9.37 15.64
#